data_AF-A0A528WMZ1-F1
#
_entry.id   AF-A0A528WMZ1-F1
#
_cell.length_a   1.000
_cell.length_b   1.000
_cell.length_c   1.000
_cell.angle_alpha   90.00
_cell.angle_beta   90.00
_cell.angle_gamma   90.00
#
_symmetry.space_group_name_H-M   'P 1'
#
loop_
_entity.id
_entity.type
_entity.pdbx_description
1 polymer ?
#
loop_
_entity_poly.entity_id
_entity_poly.type
_entity_poly.pdbx_seq_one_letter_code
_entity_poly.pdbx_strand_id
1 'polypeptide(L)'
;MSSAVTEVEVSGKKESSLSAVSWGPIIAGAFAASTLTVVLMLVGSGLGLTMVSPWTGASASAVTFAVSAAVWLVVVQWLSAGLGGYLTGRLRAKWVGIHDDEVTFRDTAHGFLAWALATLLVAGVFGSALSATIGAGVQAASNVASGAAAGATSAAASAATGPTEN
;
A
#
# COMPACT_ATOMS: atom_id res chain seq x y z
N MET A 1 -10.64 -69.70 13.80
CA MET A 1 -10.93 -68.35 14.32
C MET A 1 -9.59 -67.64 14.53
N SER A 2 -9.12 -66.86 13.55
CA SER A 2 -8.00 -65.89 13.67
C SER A 2 -7.64 -65.33 12.28
N SER A 3 -8.49 -64.47 11.72
CA SER A 3 -8.13 -63.66 10.53
C SER A 3 -8.67 -62.23 10.61
N ALA A 4 -9.23 -61.82 11.75
CA ALA A 4 -9.89 -60.52 11.91
C ALA A 4 -9.02 -59.48 12.67
N VAL A 5 -7.74 -59.75 12.93
CA VAL A 5 -6.89 -58.88 13.77
C VAL A 5 -5.79 -58.16 12.96
N THR A 6 -5.71 -58.38 11.66
CA THR A 6 -4.80 -57.65 10.74
C THR A 6 -5.56 -56.65 9.87
N GLU A 7 -6.64 -56.06 10.39
CA GLU A 7 -7.36 -54.94 9.75
C GLU A 7 -7.33 -53.70 10.66
N VAL A 8 -6.22 -53.55 11.38
CA VAL A 8 -5.78 -52.26 11.89
C VAL A 8 -4.46 -51.94 11.19
N GLU A 9 -4.43 -52.11 9.86
CA GLU A 9 -3.56 -51.27 9.06
C GLU A 9 -4.17 -49.89 9.20
N VAL A 10 -3.65 -49.16 10.18
CA VAL A 10 -3.80 -47.72 10.31
C VAL A 10 -3.59 -47.18 8.90
N SER A 11 -4.70 -46.88 8.23
CA SER A 11 -4.76 -46.04 7.06
C SER A 11 -4.35 -44.65 7.56
N GLY A 12 -3.06 -44.54 7.87
CA GLY A 12 -2.39 -43.30 8.19
C GLY A 12 -2.43 -42.56 6.88
N LYS A 13 -3.45 -41.72 6.73
CA LYS A 13 -3.50 -40.69 5.72
C LYS A 13 -2.12 -40.04 5.71
N LYS A 14 -1.31 -40.33 4.68
CA LYS A 14 -0.02 -39.68 4.45
C LYS A 14 -0.34 -38.23 4.08
N GLU A 15 -0.66 -37.42 5.08
CA GLU A 15 -0.66 -35.98 4.96
C GLU A 15 0.74 -35.61 4.46
N SER A 16 0.81 -35.08 3.24
CA SER A 16 2.07 -34.66 2.63
C SER A 16 2.72 -33.62 3.53
N SER A 17 3.99 -33.81 3.91
CA SER A 17 4.76 -32.84 4.69
C SER A 17 5.11 -31.57 3.90
N LEU A 18 4.71 -31.46 2.62
CA LEU A 18 4.94 -30.26 1.82
C LEU A 18 3.95 -29.16 2.18
N SER A 19 4.49 -27.97 2.45
CA SER A 19 3.71 -26.76 2.70
C SER A 19 2.68 -26.54 1.58
N ALA A 20 1.42 -26.32 1.98
CA ALA A 20 0.36 -26.00 1.04
C ALA A 20 0.58 -24.62 0.36
N VAL A 21 1.35 -23.75 1.03
CA VAL A 21 1.65 -22.37 0.64
C VAL A 21 3.03 -22.28 0.00
N SER A 22 3.07 -21.72 -1.20
CA SER A 22 4.27 -21.40 -1.97
C SER A 22 4.57 -19.89 -1.88
N TRP A 23 5.54 -19.52 -1.04
CA TRP A 23 5.86 -18.12 -0.76
C TRP A 23 6.55 -17.39 -1.91
N GLY A 24 7.40 -18.06 -2.70
CA GLY A 24 8.09 -17.44 -3.83
C GLY A 24 7.14 -16.75 -4.83
N PRO A 25 6.12 -17.46 -5.35
CA PRO A 25 5.11 -16.88 -6.23
C PRO A 25 4.27 -15.76 -5.60
N ILE A 26 3.97 -15.87 -4.30
CA ILE A 26 3.22 -14.84 -3.54
C ILE A 26 4.04 -13.55 -3.48
N ILE A 27 5.31 -13.67 -3.10
CA ILE A 27 6.21 -12.52 -2.98
C ILE A 27 6.42 -11.87 -4.35
N ALA A 28 6.67 -12.66 -5.40
CA ALA A 28 6.86 -12.13 -6.75
C ALA A 28 5.62 -11.37 -7.26
N GLY A 29 4.42 -11.93 -7.09
CA GLY A 29 3.17 -11.25 -7.46
C GLY A 29 2.89 -10.02 -6.60
N ALA A 30 3.22 -10.06 -5.32
CA ALA A 30 3.06 -8.91 -4.43
C ALA A 30 3.96 -7.74 -4.82
N PHE A 31 5.21 -8.00 -5.20
CA PHE A 31 6.12 -6.97 -5.73
C PHE A 31 5.63 -6.40 -7.06
N ALA A 32 5.13 -7.25 -7.96
CA ALA A 32 4.59 -6.79 -9.23
C ALA A 32 3.35 -5.89 -9.03
N ALA A 33 2.41 -6.31 -8.18
CA ALA A 33 1.25 -5.50 -7.83
C ALA A 33 1.65 -4.17 -7.18
N SER A 34 2.56 -4.19 -6.21
CA SER A 34 3.01 -2.99 -5.49
C SER A 34 3.72 -2.01 -6.43
N THR A 35 4.60 -2.51 -7.30
CA THR A 35 5.32 -1.69 -8.29
C THR A 35 4.34 -1.05 -9.26
N LEU A 36 3.39 -1.83 -9.78
CA LEU A 36 2.37 -1.30 -10.68
C LEU A 36 1.50 -0.24 -9.98
N THR A 37 1.13 -0.44 -8.72
CA THR A 37 0.41 0.57 -7.92
C THR A 37 1.20 1.87 -7.85
N VAL A 38 2.50 1.83 -7.53
CA VAL A 38 3.34 3.04 -7.46
C VAL A 38 3.40 3.76 -8.80
N VAL A 39 3.61 3.01 -9.90
CA VAL A 39 3.65 3.60 -11.25
C VAL A 39 2.32 4.27 -11.61
N LEU A 40 1.20 3.59 -11.38
CA LEU A 40 -0.12 4.13 -11.70
C LEU A 40 -0.51 5.30 -10.78
N MET A 41 -0.04 5.33 -9.54
CA MET A 41 -0.20 6.49 -8.65
C MET A 41 0.59 7.70 -9.17
N LEU A 42 1.80 7.49 -9.71
CA LEU A 42 2.58 8.57 -10.33
C LEU A 42 1.94 9.09 -11.62
N VAL A 43 1.40 8.20 -12.45
CA VAL A 43 0.63 8.61 -13.63
C VAL A 43 -0.63 9.37 -13.23
N GLY A 44 -1.36 8.86 -12.23
CA GLY A 44 -2.57 9.48 -11.69
C GLY A 44 -2.33 10.86 -11.11
N SER A 45 -1.22 11.07 -10.42
CA SER A 45 -0.86 12.39 -9.90
C SER A 45 -0.57 13.37 -11.04
N GLY A 46 0.12 12.93 -12.09
CA GLY A 46 0.33 13.71 -13.31
C GLY A 46 -0.99 14.13 -13.97
N LEU A 47 -1.93 13.20 -14.15
CA LEU A 47 -3.27 13.48 -14.66
C LEU A 47 -4.04 14.43 -13.73
N GLY A 48 -3.95 14.23 -12.41
CA GLY A 48 -4.60 15.07 -11.40
C GLY A 48 -4.11 16.52 -11.44
N LEU A 49 -2.81 16.74 -11.62
CA LEU A 49 -2.21 18.07 -11.72
C LEU A 49 -2.71 18.86 -12.94
N THR A 50 -3.14 18.19 -14.01
CA THR A 50 -3.74 18.88 -15.18
C THR A 50 -5.06 19.58 -14.86
N MET A 51 -5.74 19.16 -13.78
CA MET A 51 -7.01 19.74 -13.33
C MET A 51 -6.83 20.94 -12.40
N VAL A 52 -5.60 21.23 -11.96
CA VAL A 52 -5.27 22.32 -11.03
C VAL A 52 -4.61 23.46 -11.78
N SER A 53 -5.19 24.65 -11.70
CA SER A 53 -4.62 25.87 -12.29
C SER A 53 -4.12 26.81 -11.19
N PRO A 54 -2.97 27.50 -11.39
CA PRO A 54 -2.49 28.52 -10.46
C PRO A 54 -3.31 29.83 -10.54
N TRP A 55 -4.15 29.99 -11.56
CA TRP A 55 -4.97 31.19 -11.77
C TRP A 55 -6.35 31.01 -11.14
N THR A 56 -6.83 32.06 -10.48
CA THR A 56 -8.13 32.06 -9.80
C THR A 56 -9.27 31.77 -10.77
N GLY A 57 -10.13 30.82 -10.41
CA GLY A 57 -11.30 30.43 -11.22
C GLY A 57 -11.02 29.52 -12.43
N ALA A 58 -9.77 29.12 -12.67
CA ALA A 58 -9.40 28.27 -13.82
C ALA A 58 -9.19 26.78 -13.46
N SER A 59 -9.38 26.37 -12.21
CA SER A 59 -9.26 24.98 -11.76
C SER A 59 -10.57 24.21 -11.93
N ALA A 60 -10.47 22.89 -12.09
CA ALA A 60 -11.64 22.01 -12.03
C ALA A 60 -12.34 22.12 -10.67
N SER A 61 -13.65 21.84 -10.63
CA SER A 61 -14.39 21.80 -9.37
C SER A 61 -13.83 20.71 -8.43
N ALA A 62 -13.93 20.93 -7.11
CA ALA A 62 -13.48 19.96 -6.12
C ALA A 62 -14.19 18.61 -6.24
N VAL A 63 -15.48 18.62 -6.62
CA VAL A 63 -16.27 17.39 -6.84
C VAL A 63 -15.75 16.63 -8.04
N THR A 64 -15.49 17.31 -9.16
CA THR A 64 -14.90 16.69 -10.36
C THR A 64 -13.55 16.07 -10.05
N PHE A 65 -12.69 16.79 -9.33
CA PHE A 65 -11.38 16.29 -8.92
C PHE A 65 -11.51 15.03 -8.05
N ALA A 66 -12.38 15.05 -7.05
CA ALA A 66 -12.59 13.91 -6.14
C ALA A 66 -13.15 12.67 -6.86
N VAL A 67 -14.13 12.84 -7.75
CA VAL A 67 -14.70 11.74 -8.53
C VAL A 67 -13.65 11.15 -9.49
N SER A 68 -12.90 12.00 -10.20
CA SER A 68 -11.82 11.55 -11.09
C SER A 68 -10.74 10.78 -10.33
N ALA A 69 -10.34 11.26 -9.15
CA ALA A 69 -9.39 10.55 -8.28
C ALA A 69 -9.95 9.20 -7.81
N ALA A 70 -11.22 9.14 -7.38
CA ALA A 70 -11.85 7.89 -6.95
C ALA A 70 -11.91 6.85 -8.08
N VAL A 71 -12.33 7.27 -9.29
CA VAL A 71 -12.32 6.41 -10.49
C VAL A 71 -10.92 5.91 -10.79
N TRP A 72 -9.92 6.79 -10.73
CA TRP A 72 -8.53 6.41 -10.95
C TRP A 72 -8.05 5.36 -9.94
N LEU A 73 -8.37 5.53 -8.65
CA LEU A 73 -8.02 4.56 -7.62
C LEU A 73 -8.63 3.17 -7.90
N VAL A 74 -9.86 3.10 -8.40
CA VAL A 74 -10.47 1.82 -8.80
C VAL A 74 -9.67 1.18 -9.93
N VAL A 75 -9.27 1.95 -10.94
CA VAL A 75 -8.43 1.47 -12.04
C VAL A 75 -7.08 0.94 -11.53
N VAL A 76 -6.41 1.68 -10.64
CA VAL A 76 -5.16 1.23 -10.02
C VAL A 76 -5.35 -0.11 -9.32
N GLN A 77 -6.39 -0.23 -8.48
CA GLN A 77 -6.63 -1.46 -7.72
C GLN A 77 -6.91 -2.66 -8.63
N TRP A 78 -7.71 -2.48 -9.69
CA TRP A 78 -8.04 -3.56 -10.62
C TRP A 78 -6.81 -4.04 -11.40
N LEU A 79 -6.03 -3.11 -11.97
CA LEU A 79 -4.86 -3.47 -12.77
C LEU A 79 -3.76 -4.09 -11.91
N SER A 80 -3.47 -3.52 -10.74
CA SER A 80 -2.47 -4.04 -9.81
C SER A 80 -2.84 -5.41 -9.26
N ALA A 81 -4.08 -5.59 -8.79
CA ALA A 81 -4.54 -6.88 -8.26
C ALA A 81 -4.58 -7.96 -9.35
N GLY A 82 -5.04 -7.60 -10.55
CA GLY A 82 -5.06 -8.50 -11.70
C GLY A 82 -3.65 -8.97 -12.11
N LEU A 83 -2.69 -8.04 -12.25
CA LEU A 83 -1.32 -8.39 -12.62
C LEU A 83 -0.62 -9.23 -11.56
N GLY A 84 -0.72 -8.83 -10.29
CA GLY A 84 -0.09 -9.55 -9.18
C GLY A 84 -0.65 -10.97 -9.01
N GLY A 85 -1.97 -11.11 -9.02
CA GLY A 85 -2.63 -12.42 -8.95
C GLY A 85 -2.29 -13.32 -10.13
N TYR A 86 -2.26 -12.77 -11.36
CA TYR A 86 -1.87 -13.52 -12.55
C TYR A 86 -0.43 -14.04 -12.47
N LEU A 87 0.52 -13.19 -12.04
CA LEU A 87 1.91 -13.60 -11.88
C LEU A 87 2.08 -14.66 -10.78
N THR A 88 1.38 -14.51 -9.66
CA THR A 88 1.38 -15.53 -8.61
C THR A 88 0.86 -16.87 -9.13
N GLY A 89 -0.23 -16.87 -9.90
CA GLY A 89 -0.77 -18.09 -10.52
C GLY A 89 0.20 -18.73 -11.52
N ARG A 90 0.92 -17.93 -12.33
CA ARG A 90 1.85 -18.43 -13.34
C ARG A 90 3.16 -18.96 -12.77
N LEU A 91 3.61 -18.44 -11.63
CA LEU A 91 4.88 -18.84 -11.00
C LEU A 91 4.73 -20.01 -10.04
N ARG A 92 3.51 -20.47 -9.74
CA ARG A 92 3.30 -21.60 -8.83
C ARG A 92 3.91 -22.90 -9.38
N ALA A 93 4.40 -23.76 -8.49
CA ALA A 93 4.75 -25.13 -8.84
C ALA A 93 3.47 -25.92 -9.19
N LYS A 94 3.50 -26.68 -10.30
CA LYS A 94 2.36 -27.49 -10.74
C LYS A 94 2.19 -28.71 -9.82
N TRP A 95 1.04 -28.80 -9.15
CA TRP A 95 0.68 -29.97 -8.34
C TRP A 95 0.11 -31.06 -9.25
N VAL A 96 0.69 -32.26 -9.23
CA VAL A 96 0.26 -33.41 -10.04
C VAL A 96 -0.50 -34.38 -9.14
N GLY A 97 -1.68 -34.84 -9.58
CA GLY A 97 -2.49 -35.84 -8.86
C GLY A 97 -3.43 -35.28 -7.78
N ILE A 98 -3.74 -33.98 -7.82
CA ILE A 98 -4.75 -33.32 -6.96
C ILE A 98 -5.99 -33.01 -7.82
N HIS A 99 -7.18 -33.11 -7.23
CA HIS A 99 -8.44 -32.73 -7.87
C HIS A 99 -8.44 -31.25 -8.33
N ASP A 100 -9.05 -30.96 -9.47
CA ASP A 100 -9.00 -29.64 -10.11
C ASP A 100 -9.65 -28.52 -9.28
N ASP A 101 -10.60 -28.84 -8.41
CA ASP A 101 -11.28 -27.93 -7.50
C ASP A 101 -10.35 -27.43 -6.39
N GLU A 102 -9.60 -28.32 -5.74
CA GLU A 102 -8.59 -27.98 -4.74
C GLU A 102 -7.46 -27.13 -5.35
N VAL A 103 -7.08 -27.46 -6.59
CA VAL A 103 -6.08 -26.70 -7.36
C VAL A 103 -6.54 -25.25 -7.58
N THR A 104 -7.83 -25.04 -7.85
CA THR A 104 -8.43 -23.71 -8.06
C THR A 104 -8.56 -22.92 -6.77
N PHE A 105 -8.93 -23.60 -5.67
CA PHE A 105 -8.97 -22.99 -4.33
C PHE A 105 -7.59 -22.47 -3.93
N ARG A 106 -6.55 -23.29 -4.11
CA ARG A 106 -5.18 -22.92 -3.76
C ARG A 106 -4.68 -21.75 -4.60
N ASP A 107 -5.00 -21.68 -5.89
CA ASP A 107 -4.62 -20.54 -6.72
C ASP A 107 -5.25 -19.24 -6.25
N THR A 108 -6.53 -19.30 -5.91
CA THR A 108 -7.25 -18.15 -5.38
C THR A 108 -6.66 -17.71 -4.04
N ALA A 109 -6.30 -18.67 -3.18
CA ALA A 109 -5.65 -18.39 -1.90
C ALA A 109 -4.27 -17.74 -2.07
N HIS A 110 -3.44 -18.22 -3.01
CA HIS A 110 -2.14 -17.61 -3.29
C HIS A 110 -2.30 -16.20 -3.87
N GLY A 111 -3.24 -16.00 -4.79
CA GLY A 111 -3.55 -14.68 -5.34
C GLY A 111 -4.04 -13.72 -4.25
N PHE A 112 -4.89 -14.17 -3.33
CA PHE A 112 -5.33 -13.40 -2.17
C PHE A 112 -4.17 -13.03 -1.24
N LEU A 113 -3.27 -13.97 -0.94
CA LEU A 113 -2.08 -13.70 -0.13
C LEU A 113 -1.14 -12.70 -0.80
N ALA A 114 -0.97 -12.79 -2.13
CA ALA A 114 -0.18 -11.82 -2.88
C ALA A 114 -0.80 -10.42 -2.84
N TRP A 115 -2.13 -10.33 -2.97
CA TRP A 115 -2.86 -9.07 -2.81
C TRP A 115 -2.72 -8.49 -1.40
N ALA A 116 -2.85 -9.32 -0.37
CA ALA A 116 -2.72 -8.90 1.03
C ALA A 116 -1.31 -8.36 1.31
N LEU A 117 -0.27 -9.09 0.87
CA LEU A 117 1.12 -8.68 1.02
C LEU A 117 1.41 -7.38 0.25
N ALA A 118 0.93 -7.25 -0.99
CA ALA A 118 1.07 -6.02 -1.77
C ALA A 118 0.41 -4.82 -1.07
N THR A 119 -0.80 -5.02 -0.53
CA THR A 119 -1.54 -3.98 0.20
C THR A 119 -0.77 -3.52 1.44
N LEU A 120 -0.18 -4.46 2.21
CA LEU A 120 0.65 -4.12 3.36
C LEU A 120 1.92 -3.35 2.96
N LEU A 121 2.58 -3.75 1.87
CA LEU A 121 3.76 -3.03 1.35
C LEU A 121 3.40 -1.60 0.95
N VAL A 122 2.33 -1.43 0.16
CA VAL A 122 1.85 -0.11 -0.26
C VAL A 122 1.42 0.72 0.95
N ALA A 123 0.64 0.16 1.88
CA ALA A 123 0.21 0.86 3.10
C ALA A 123 1.42 1.28 3.96
N GLY A 124 2.45 0.44 4.08
CA GLY A 124 3.67 0.77 4.80
C GLY A 124 4.43 1.92 4.16
N VAL A 125 4.65 1.87 2.84
CA VAL A 125 5.36 2.92 2.10
C VAL A 125 4.58 4.24 2.10
N PHE A 126 3.31 4.21 1.71
CA PHE A 126 2.48 5.42 1.64
C PHE A 126 2.14 5.96 3.03
N GLY A 127 1.87 5.10 4.00
CA GLY A 127 1.63 5.51 5.39
C GLY A 127 2.85 6.22 5.98
N SER A 128 4.05 5.72 5.70
CA SER A 128 5.31 6.36 6.14
C SER A 128 5.53 7.69 5.42
N ALA A 129 5.37 7.74 4.10
CA ALA A 129 5.53 8.95 3.31
C ALA A 129 4.54 10.06 3.72
N LEU A 130 3.28 9.69 3.97
CA LEU A 130 2.25 10.60 4.44
C LEU A 130 2.57 11.13 5.84
N SER A 131 2.97 10.25 6.76
CA SER A 131 3.36 10.64 8.12
C SER A 131 4.56 11.60 8.12
N ALA A 132 5.57 11.33 7.29
CA ALA A 132 6.73 12.20 7.13
C ALA A 132 6.35 13.59 6.56
N THR A 133 5.44 13.63 5.57
CA THR A 133 4.99 14.89 4.96
C THR A 133 4.20 15.75 5.94
N ILE A 134 3.30 15.14 6.71
CA ILE A 134 2.54 15.83 7.77
C ILE A 134 3.51 16.35 8.85
N GLY A 135 4.45 15.52 9.29
CA GLY A 135 5.47 15.90 10.28
C GLY A 135 6.31 17.10 9.82
N ALA A 136 6.76 17.09 8.56
CA ALA A 136 7.52 18.19 7.97
C ALA A 136 6.69 19.50 7.90
N GLY A 137 5.40 19.41 7.55
CA GLY A 137 4.51 20.57 7.52
C GLY A 137 4.28 21.19 8.90
N VAL A 138 4.03 20.35 9.92
CA VAL A 138 3.90 20.79 11.31
C VAL A 138 5.20 21.44 11.80
N GLN A 139 6.35 20.84 11.48
CA GLN A 139 7.64 21.37 11.90
C GLN A 139 7.99 22.69 11.20
N ALA A 140 7.65 22.83 9.92
CA ALA A 140 7.79 24.09 9.20
C ALA A 140 6.92 25.20 9.83
N ALA A 141 5.66 24.89 10.15
CA ALA A 141 4.76 25.82 10.82
C ALA A 141 5.27 26.21 12.21
N SER A 142 5.76 25.25 13.00
CA SER A 142 6.33 25.53 14.33
C SER A 142 7.58 26.39 14.25
N ASN A 143 8.43 26.18 13.24
CA ASN A 143 9.64 26.98 13.03
C ASN A 143 9.32 28.43 12.63
N VAL A 144 8.26 28.63 11.82
CA VAL A 144 7.78 29.98 11.49
C VAL A 144 7.19 30.66 12.73
N ALA A 145 6.38 29.94 13.51
CA ALA A 145 5.79 30.48 14.74
C ALA A 145 6.86 30.82 15.80
N SER A 146 7.85 29.96 15.99
CA SER A 146 8.96 30.21 16.92
C SER A 146 9.86 31.36 16.45
N GLY A 147 10.13 31.45 15.15
CA GLY A 147 10.84 32.58 14.56
C GLY A 147 10.09 33.92 14.72
N ALA A 148 8.77 33.92 14.54
CA ALA A 148 7.94 35.09 14.77
C ALA A 148 7.90 35.49 16.26
N ALA A 149 7.80 34.53 17.17
CA ALA A 149 7.85 34.77 18.61
C ALA A 149 9.21 35.32 19.06
N ALA A 150 10.31 34.75 18.56
CA ALA A 150 11.66 35.26 18.84
C ALA A 150 11.88 36.67 18.26
N GLY A 151 11.37 36.95 17.06
CA GLY A 151 11.38 38.29 16.49
C GLY A 151 10.59 39.31 17.33
N ALA A 152 9.44 38.90 17.86
CA ALA A 152 8.63 39.75 18.75
C ALA A 152 9.31 40.01 20.11
N THR A 153 9.97 39.02 20.71
CA THR A 153 10.71 39.21 21.97
C THR A 153 11.96 40.07 21.78
N SER A 154 12.70 39.89 20.67
CA SER A 154 13.82 40.77 20.32
C SER A 154 13.36 42.22 20.10
N ALA A 155 12.26 42.43 19.37
CA ALA A 155 11.69 43.77 19.16
C ALA A 155 11.23 44.43 20.47
N ALA A 156 10.61 43.66 21.37
CA ALA A 156 10.20 44.14 22.69
C ALA A 156 11.41 44.50 23.59
N ALA A 157 12.49 43.71 23.56
CA ALA A 157 13.71 43.99 24.30
C ALA A 157 14.43 45.25 23.79
N SER A 158 14.43 45.48 22.48
CA SER A 158 14.97 46.71 21.88
C SER A 158 14.13 47.95 22.22
N ALA A 159 12.81 47.81 22.33
CA ALA A 159 11.93 48.91 22.76
C ALA A 159 12.10 49.26 24.24
N ALA A 160 12.38 48.28 25.10
CA ALA A 160 12.61 48.48 26.53
C ALA A 160 13.96 49.15 26.86
N THR A 161 14.89 49.18 25.92
CA THR A 161 16.21 49.83 26.05
C THR A 161 16.27 51.20 25.34
N GLY A 162 15.12 51.73 24.89
CA GLY A 162 15.00 53.11 24.39
C GLY A 162 15.38 54.16 25.44
N PRO A 163 15.95 55.31 25.05
CA PRO A 163 16.69 56.19 25.95
C PRO A 163 15.79 56.74 27.05
N THR A 164 16.21 56.54 28.30
CA THR A 164 15.68 57.29 29.44
C THR A 164 16.12 58.75 29.26
N GLU A 165 15.21 59.60 28.77
CA GLU A 165 15.43 61.05 28.68
C GLU A 165 15.76 61.60 30.07
N ASN A 166 16.84 62.38 30.12
CA ASN A 166 17.39 63.08 31.27
C ASN A 166 16.99 64.56 31.27
#